data_AF-K1SSZ7-F1
#
_entry.id   AF-K1SSZ7-F1
#
_cell.length_a   1.000
_cell.length_b   1.000
_cell.length_c   1.000
_cell.angle_alpha   90.00
_cell.angle_beta   90.00
_cell.angle_gamma   90.00
#
_symmetry.space_group_name_H-M   'P 1'
#
loop_
_entity.id
_entity.type
_entity.pdbx_description
1 polymer ?
#
loop_
_entity_poly.entity_id
_entity_poly.type
_entity_poly.pdbx_seq_one_letter_code
_entity_poly.pdbx_strand_id
1 'polypeptide(L)'
;MLTNIPGANMFHPEMFGISPDPAIAANFAENGVNYGEVLHNGGLLDILYLGVKLQIFPPLIFLGIGCMTDFGPLIANPKSLLLGAAAQLGIFVTFLGACAFSLTGIEGVDFSFKEAASIGIIGGADGPTAIFLTSKLAPQLLGSIAVAAYSYMALVPVIQPPIMKLLTTKKERAIVMESLRPVTKREKIIFPVAVTLIVAFIVPDATPLVG
;
A
#
# COMPACT_ATOMS: atom_id res chain seq x y z
N MET A 1 19.28 -2.67 -4.35
CA MET A 1 20.76 -2.63 -4.18
C MET A 1 21.47 -3.77 -4.90
N LEU A 2 20.91 -4.99 -5.02
CA LEU A 2 21.54 -6.10 -5.77
C LEU A 2 21.28 -6.08 -7.29
N THR A 3 20.23 -5.39 -7.75
CA THR A 3 19.86 -5.26 -9.18
C THR A 3 20.83 -4.41 -10.02
N ASN A 4 21.61 -3.53 -9.39
CA ASN A 4 22.47 -2.56 -10.07
C ASN A 4 23.93 -3.02 -10.21
N ILE A 5 24.24 -4.28 -9.90
CA ILE A 5 25.58 -4.81 -10.12
C ILE A 5 25.74 -5.08 -11.63
N PRO A 6 26.66 -4.38 -12.33
CA PRO A 6 26.85 -4.58 -13.76
C PRO A 6 27.20 -6.04 -14.05
N GLY A 7 26.47 -6.67 -14.98
CA GLY A 7 26.68 -8.07 -15.39
C GLY A 7 26.04 -9.13 -14.49
N ALA A 8 25.28 -8.76 -13.46
CA ALA A 8 24.60 -9.73 -12.61
C ALA A 8 23.33 -10.32 -13.25
N ASN A 9 22.73 -9.63 -14.26
CA ASN A 9 21.52 -10.04 -15.00
C ASN A 9 20.42 -10.59 -14.09
N MET A 10 20.26 -10.00 -12.89
CA MET A 10 19.32 -10.51 -11.89
C MET A 10 17.89 -10.00 -12.11
N PHE A 11 17.74 -8.83 -12.75
CA PHE A 11 16.46 -8.18 -13.02
C PHE A 11 16.50 -7.45 -14.37
N HIS A 12 15.51 -7.70 -15.22
CA HIS A 12 15.32 -7.17 -16.56
C HIS A 12 14.01 -6.38 -16.61
N PRO A 13 14.03 -5.08 -16.26
CA PRO A 13 12.82 -4.25 -16.14
C PRO A 13 12.03 -4.13 -17.45
N GLU A 14 12.70 -4.25 -18.60
CA GLU A 14 12.11 -4.31 -19.93
C GLU A 14 11.10 -5.44 -20.11
N MET A 15 11.30 -6.61 -19.48
CA MET A 15 10.36 -7.74 -19.53
C MET A 15 9.02 -7.44 -18.85
N PHE A 16 8.96 -6.35 -18.07
CA PHE A 16 7.79 -5.93 -17.31
C PHE A 16 7.23 -4.57 -17.75
N GLY A 17 7.65 -4.08 -18.92
CA GLY A 17 7.22 -2.79 -19.47
C GLY A 17 7.81 -1.58 -18.75
N ILE A 18 8.85 -1.77 -17.95
CA ILE A 18 9.54 -0.70 -17.21
C ILE A 18 10.76 -0.29 -18.05
N SER A 19 10.52 0.36 -19.19
CA SER A 19 11.57 0.81 -20.11
C SER A 19 11.32 2.24 -20.58
N PRO A 20 12.38 3.05 -20.83
CA PRO A 20 12.25 4.34 -21.49
C PRO A 20 11.78 4.22 -22.96
N ASP A 21 11.85 3.02 -23.55
CA ASP A 21 11.44 2.78 -24.94
C ASP A 21 9.89 2.69 -25.07
N PRO A 22 9.26 3.60 -25.85
CA PRO A 22 7.81 3.58 -26.07
C PRO A 22 7.30 2.28 -26.72
N ALA A 23 8.12 1.61 -27.53
CA ALA A 23 7.72 0.39 -28.23
C ALA A 23 7.56 -0.81 -27.29
N ILE A 24 8.42 -0.88 -26.26
CA ILE A 24 8.36 -1.91 -25.21
C ILE A 24 7.17 -1.65 -24.30
N ALA A 25 6.94 -0.39 -23.93
CA ALA A 25 5.76 -0.01 -23.14
C ALA A 25 4.45 -0.29 -23.88
N ALA A 26 4.39 -0.01 -25.20
CA ALA A 26 3.24 -0.30 -26.04
C ALA A 26 2.99 -1.81 -26.18
N ASN A 27 4.03 -2.61 -26.44
CA ASN A 27 3.91 -4.06 -26.50
C ASN A 27 3.45 -4.66 -25.17
N PHE A 28 3.97 -4.17 -24.05
CA PHE A 28 3.54 -4.61 -22.73
C PHE A 28 2.08 -4.22 -22.45
N ALA A 29 1.64 -3.05 -22.88
CA ALA A 29 0.25 -2.62 -22.73
C ALA A 29 -0.73 -3.46 -23.55
N GLU A 30 -0.29 -3.96 -24.71
CA GLU A 30 -1.11 -4.78 -25.61
C GLU A 30 -1.10 -6.27 -25.25
N ASN A 31 0.08 -6.82 -24.93
CA ASN A 31 0.30 -8.27 -24.78
C ASN A 31 0.54 -8.71 -23.33
N GLY A 32 0.76 -7.77 -22.41
CA GLY A 32 1.06 -8.08 -21.00
C GLY A 32 2.44 -8.67 -20.78
N VAL A 33 2.60 -9.42 -19.68
CA VAL A 33 3.88 -10.08 -19.33
C VAL A 33 4.07 -11.32 -20.21
N ASN A 34 5.19 -11.40 -20.93
CA ASN A 34 5.59 -12.61 -21.64
C ASN A 34 6.18 -13.64 -20.67
N TYR A 35 5.32 -14.48 -20.09
CA TYR A 35 5.72 -15.46 -19.08
C TYR A 35 6.77 -16.46 -19.59
N GLY A 36 6.71 -16.86 -20.86
CA GLY A 36 7.67 -17.79 -21.44
C GLY A 36 9.07 -17.17 -21.49
N GLU A 37 9.16 -15.91 -21.88
CA GLU A 37 10.43 -15.18 -21.93
C GLU A 37 11.03 -14.97 -20.53
N VAL A 38 10.22 -14.61 -19.54
CA VAL A 38 10.68 -14.47 -18.15
C VAL A 38 11.15 -15.81 -17.56
N LEU A 39 10.47 -16.92 -17.87
CA LEU A 39 10.83 -18.25 -17.35
C LEU A 39 12.10 -18.82 -18.01
N HIS A 40 12.34 -18.51 -19.28
CA HIS A 40 13.50 -19.03 -20.01
C HIS A 40 14.73 -18.14 -19.91
N ASN A 41 14.54 -16.82 -19.89
CA ASN A 41 15.64 -15.84 -20.00
C ASN A 41 15.71 -14.87 -18.80
N GLY A 42 14.76 -14.92 -17.87
CA GLY A 42 14.74 -14.04 -16.70
C GLY A 42 15.72 -14.47 -15.60
N GLY A 43 16.20 -13.49 -14.84
CA GLY A 43 17.01 -13.68 -13.65
C GLY A 43 16.17 -14.01 -12.40
N LEU A 44 16.83 -14.28 -11.28
CA LEU A 44 16.15 -14.63 -10.02
C LEU A 44 15.11 -13.57 -9.59
N LEU A 45 15.44 -12.28 -9.73
CA LEU A 45 14.53 -11.22 -9.29
C LEU A 45 13.38 -11.02 -10.28
N ASP A 46 13.54 -11.39 -11.55
CA ASP A 46 12.43 -11.40 -12.52
C ASP A 46 11.39 -12.46 -12.15
N ILE A 47 11.87 -13.66 -11.79
CA ILE A 47 11.00 -14.74 -11.32
C ILE A 47 10.28 -14.36 -10.03
N LEU A 48 10.96 -13.71 -9.08
CA LEU A 48 10.30 -13.21 -7.87
C LEU A 48 9.33 -12.07 -8.18
N TYR A 49 9.65 -11.19 -9.12
CA TYR A 49 8.80 -10.07 -9.50
C TYR A 49 7.51 -10.54 -10.20
N LEU A 50 7.51 -11.70 -10.85
CA LEU A 50 6.27 -12.36 -11.29
C LEU A 50 5.27 -12.54 -10.14
N GLY A 51 5.73 -12.83 -8.91
CA GLY A 51 4.84 -12.95 -7.75
C GLY A 51 4.12 -11.65 -7.39
N VAL A 52 4.72 -10.50 -7.69
CA VAL A 52 4.07 -9.18 -7.57
C VAL A 52 3.12 -8.94 -8.74
N LYS A 53 3.56 -9.20 -9.98
CA LYS A 53 2.72 -8.99 -11.19
C LYS A 53 1.49 -9.90 -11.23
N LEU A 54 1.64 -11.15 -10.82
CA LEU A 54 0.55 -12.12 -10.65
C LEU A 54 -0.32 -11.84 -9.42
N GLN A 55 0.00 -10.82 -8.62
CA GLN A 55 -0.75 -10.45 -7.42
C GLN A 55 -0.83 -11.57 -6.38
N ILE A 56 0.21 -12.42 -6.30
CA ILE A 56 0.27 -13.53 -5.35
C ILE A 56 0.79 -13.05 -3.99
N PHE A 57 1.85 -12.23 -4.00
CA PHE A 57 2.47 -11.77 -2.75
C PHE A 57 1.59 -10.84 -1.92
N PRO A 58 0.88 -9.85 -2.49
CA PRO A 58 0.09 -8.95 -1.65
C PRO A 58 -0.99 -9.67 -0.83
N PRO A 59 -1.86 -10.53 -1.40
CA PRO A 59 -2.85 -11.27 -0.63
C PRO A 59 -2.23 -12.20 0.42
N LEU A 60 -1.10 -12.86 0.11
CA LEU A 60 -0.40 -13.71 1.09
C LEU A 60 0.15 -12.90 2.28
N ILE A 61 0.67 -11.70 2.02
CA ILE A 61 1.13 -10.80 3.07
C ILE A 61 -0.06 -10.31 3.91
N PHE A 62 -1.18 -9.95 3.28
CA PHE A 62 -2.41 -9.55 3.98
C PHE A 62 -2.97 -10.66 4.85
N LEU A 63 -2.98 -11.90 4.37
CA LEU A 63 -3.35 -13.06 5.17
C LEU A 63 -2.46 -13.18 6.42
N GLY A 64 -1.14 -13.02 6.26
CA GLY A 64 -0.20 -13.02 7.39
C GLY A 64 -0.47 -11.90 8.39
N ILE A 65 -0.69 -10.67 7.93
CA ILE A 65 -1.04 -9.52 8.78
C ILE A 65 -2.35 -9.78 9.51
N GLY A 66 -3.37 -10.30 8.81
CA GLY A 66 -4.65 -10.69 9.39
C GLY A 66 -4.52 -11.72 10.50
N CYS A 67 -3.70 -12.76 10.30
CA CYS A 67 -3.42 -13.78 11.32
C CYS A 67 -2.69 -13.22 12.55
N MET A 68 -1.87 -12.18 12.39
CA MET A 68 -1.13 -11.53 13.49
C MET A 68 -1.94 -10.44 14.20
N THR A 69 -3.07 -10.02 13.66
CA THR A 69 -3.85 -8.89 14.18
C THR A 69 -4.83 -9.33 15.28
N ASP A 70 -4.74 -8.74 16.47
CA ASP A 70 -5.75 -8.92 17.52
C ASP A 70 -6.89 -7.89 17.37
N PHE A 71 -8.08 -8.37 17.01
CA PHE A 71 -9.28 -7.54 16.93
C PHE A 71 -9.91 -7.23 18.29
N GLY A 72 -9.43 -7.84 19.38
CA GLY A 72 -9.96 -7.63 20.74
C GLY A 72 -10.12 -6.16 21.11
N PRO A 73 -9.08 -5.31 21.01
CA PRO A 73 -9.19 -3.89 21.31
C PRO A 73 -10.19 -3.13 20.43
N LEU A 74 -10.27 -3.49 19.15
CA LEU A 74 -11.18 -2.86 18.19
C LEU A 74 -12.65 -3.19 18.49
N ILE A 75 -12.93 -4.47 18.80
CA ILE A 75 -14.26 -4.95 19.17
C ILE A 75 -14.67 -4.41 20.54
N ALA A 76 -13.70 -4.23 21.45
CA ALA A 76 -13.94 -3.70 22.79
C ALA A 76 -14.36 -2.22 22.77
N ASN A 77 -13.75 -1.40 21.89
CA ASN A 77 -14.13 -0.02 21.67
C ASN A 77 -14.35 0.29 20.17
N PRO A 78 -15.56 0.06 19.65
CA PRO A 78 -15.87 0.25 18.24
C PRO A 78 -15.69 1.70 17.74
N LYS A 79 -15.72 2.69 18.65
CA LYS A 79 -15.49 4.10 18.26
C LYS A 79 -14.10 4.31 17.65
N SER A 80 -13.14 3.44 17.97
CA SER A 80 -11.80 3.45 17.36
C SER A 80 -11.83 3.21 15.85
N LEU A 81 -12.87 2.55 15.30
CA LEU A 81 -13.05 2.41 13.84
C LEU A 81 -13.21 3.78 13.16
N LEU A 82 -13.89 4.74 13.80
CA LEU A 82 -14.08 6.08 13.25
C LEU A 82 -12.76 6.87 13.23
N LEU A 83 -11.89 6.67 14.23
CA LEU A 83 -10.53 7.22 14.20
C LEU A 83 -9.73 6.63 13.04
N GLY A 84 -9.87 5.33 12.78
CA GLY A 84 -9.28 4.67 11.61
C GLY A 84 -9.78 5.26 10.29
N ALA A 85 -11.09 5.52 10.17
CA ALA A 85 -11.66 6.16 8.99
C ALA A 85 -11.12 7.58 8.79
N ALA A 86 -10.98 8.37 9.87
CA ALA A 86 -10.39 9.70 9.80
C ALA A 86 -8.90 9.66 9.42
N ALA A 87 -8.16 8.63 9.85
CA ALA A 87 -6.76 8.47 9.48
C ALA A 87 -6.56 8.30 7.95
N GLN A 88 -7.54 7.72 7.25
CA GLN A 88 -7.51 7.58 5.78
C GLN A 88 -7.63 8.91 5.02
N LEU A 89 -8.00 10.02 5.70
CA LEU A 89 -7.94 11.36 5.08
C LEU A 89 -6.52 11.71 4.61
N GLY A 90 -5.48 11.12 5.22
CA GLY A 90 -4.10 11.25 4.76
C GLY A 90 -3.93 10.87 3.29
N ILE A 91 -4.60 9.81 2.82
CA ILE A 91 -4.55 9.39 1.41
C ILE A 91 -5.06 10.50 0.49
N PHE A 92 -6.22 11.06 0.82
CA PHE A 92 -6.84 12.11 0.01
C PHE A 92 -6.02 13.40 0.02
N VAL A 93 -5.45 13.79 1.17
CA VAL A 93 -4.58 14.96 1.27
C VAL A 93 -3.32 14.77 0.43
N THR A 94 -2.67 13.61 0.50
CA THR A 94 -1.50 13.30 -0.33
C THR A 94 -1.84 13.27 -1.83
N PHE A 95 -2.98 12.67 -2.20
CA PHE A 95 -3.48 12.65 -3.57
C PHE A 95 -3.74 14.05 -4.12
N LEU A 96 -4.50 14.87 -3.39
CA LEU A 96 -4.79 16.26 -3.77
C LEU A 96 -3.52 17.11 -3.83
N GLY A 97 -2.57 16.86 -2.92
CA GLY A 97 -1.24 17.46 -2.95
C GLY A 97 -0.49 17.13 -4.24
N ALA A 98 -0.43 15.85 -4.62
CA ALA A 98 0.22 15.42 -5.87
C ALA A 98 -0.43 16.07 -7.11
N CYS A 99 -1.76 16.11 -7.16
CA CYS A 99 -2.50 16.80 -8.22
C CYS A 99 -2.22 18.31 -8.23
N ALA A 100 -2.16 18.95 -7.07
CA ALA A 100 -1.84 20.38 -6.95
C ALA A 100 -0.42 20.68 -7.43
N PHE A 101 0.56 19.84 -7.11
CA PHE A 101 1.93 19.96 -7.62
C PHE A 101 1.97 19.83 -9.15
N SER A 102 1.20 18.92 -9.74
CA SER A 102 1.05 18.82 -11.21
C SER A 102 0.59 20.14 -11.85
N LEU A 103 -0.33 20.86 -11.18
CA LEU A 103 -0.87 22.12 -11.68
C LEU A 103 0.10 23.30 -11.55
N THR A 104 1.17 23.19 -10.75
CA THR A 104 2.16 24.28 -10.58
C THR A 104 3.11 24.46 -11.75
N GLY A 105 3.13 23.53 -12.72
CA GLY A 105 3.94 23.66 -13.94
C GLY A 105 5.45 23.59 -13.71
N ILE A 106 5.90 23.04 -12.58
CA ILE A 106 7.31 22.80 -12.29
C ILE A 106 7.82 21.69 -13.23
N GLU A 107 8.83 21.98 -14.04
CA GLU A 107 9.46 20.98 -14.92
C GLU A 107 9.92 19.75 -14.10
N GLY A 108 9.34 18.59 -14.41
CA GLY A 108 9.65 17.31 -13.74
C GLY A 108 8.65 16.84 -12.68
N VAL A 109 7.57 17.58 -12.42
CA VAL A 109 6.52 17.19 -11.45
C VAL A 109 5.14 17.21 -12.11
N ASP A 110 5.00 16.51 -13.23
CA ASP A 110 3.69 16.29 -13.87
C ASP A 110 3.26 14.83 -13.64
N PHE A 111 2.31 14.65 -12.73
CA PHE A 111 1.77 13.34 -12.37
C PHE A 111 0.41 13.13 -13.02
N SER A 112 0.26 12.03 -13.75
CA SER A 112 -1.05 11.58 -14.17
C SER A 112 -1.95 11.25 -12.97
N PHE A 113 -3.28 11.26 -13.15
CA PHE A 113 -4.21 10.87 -12.08
C PHE A 113 -3.91 9.49 -11.48
N LYS A 114 -3.43 8.53 -12.28
CA LYS A 114 -3.06 7.19 -11.81
C LYS A 114 -1.80 7.20 -10.95
N GLU A 115 -0.82 8.03 -11.31
CA GLU A 115 0.41 8.22 -10.54
C GLU A 115 0.13 8.98 -9.24
N ALA A 116 -0.66 10.04 -9.30
CA ALA A 116 -1.12 10.76 -8.11
C ALA A 116 -1.88 9.85 -7.15
N ALA A 117 -2.76 8.96 -7.65
CA ALA A 117 -3.46 7.97 -6.83
C ALA A 117 -2.49 6.96 -6.18
N SER A 118 -1.46 6.55 -6.92
CA SER A 118 -0.41 5.65 -6.41
C SER A 118 0.49 6.34 -5.38
N ILE A 119 0.71 7.64 -5.48
CA ILE A 119 1.41 8.43 -4.45
C ILE A 119 0.51 8.63 -3.23
N GLY A 120 -0.77 8.89 -3.45
CA GLY A 120 -1.78 9.11 -2.42
C GLY A 120 -1.85 7.98 -1.39
N ILE A 121 -1.79 6.72 -1.84
CA ILE A 121 -1.92 5.55 -0.97
C ILE A 121 -0.84 5.47 0.13
N ILE A 122 0.32 6.14 -0.06
CA ILE A 122 1.37 6.25 0.96
C ILE A 122 0.81 6.90 2.24
N GLY A 123 -0.12 7.84 2.10
CA GLY A 123 -0.79 8.52 3.20
C GLY A 123 -1.63 7.59 4.08
N GLY A 124 -1.95 6.37 3.61
CA GLY A 124 -2.64 5.34 4.39
C GLY A 124 -1.72 4.55 5.33
N ALA A 125 -0.40 4.74 5.21
CA ALA A 125 0.63 4.06 5.99
C ALA A 125 0.55 2.51 5.99
N ASP A 126 0.07 1.93 4.88
CA ASP A 126 0.00 0.48 4.66
C ASP A 126 0.82 0.05 3.43
N GLY A 127 1.99 -0.55 3.67
CA GLY A 127 2.98 -0.88 2.64
C GLY A 127 2.49 -1.90 1.61
N PRO A 128 1.95 -3.05 2.04
CA PRO A 128 1.36 -4.04 1.11
C PRO A 128 0.24 -3.48 0.23
N THR A 129 -0.64 -2.61 0.77
CA THR A 129 -1.70 -1.96 -0.04
C THR A 129 -1.07 -1.00 -1.05
N ALA A 130 -0.06 -0.24 -0.62
CA ALA A 130 0.65 0.69 -1.51
C ALA A 130 1.32 -0.03 -2.69
N ILE A 131 1.97 -1.16 -2.42
CA ILE A 131 2.58 -2.01 -3.45
C ILE A 131 1.51 -2.57 -4.39
N PHE A 132 0.42 -3.12 -3.84
CA PHE A 132 -0.68 -3.68 -4.62
C PHE A 132 -1.28 -2.65 -5.59
N LEU A 133 -1.71 -1.50 -5.07
CA LEU A 133 -2.36 -0.46 -5.86
C LEU A 133 -1.42 0.10 -6.93
N THR A 134 -0.16 0.40 -6.56
CA THR A 134 0.84 0.94 -7.48
C THR A 134 1.19 -0.05 -8.58
N SER A 135 1.23 -1.35 -8.27
CA SER A 135 1.49 -2.38 -9.28
C SER A 135 0.41 -2.47 -10.37
N LYS A 136 -0.80 -1.98 -10.08
CA LYS A 136 -1.93 -1.90 -11.03
C LYS A 136 -2.05 -0.54 -11.71
N LEU A 137 -1.82 0.55 -10.98
CA LEU A 137 -2.06 1.91 -11.47
C LEU A 137 -0.83 2.58 -12.10
N ALA A 138 0.35 2.43 -11.50
CA ALA A 138 1.59 3.06 -11.96
C ALA A 138 2.83 2.17 -11.67
N PRO A 139 3.00 1.05 -12.41
CA PRO A 139 4.08 0.08 -12.17
C PRO A 139 5.49 0.70 -12.21
N GLN A 140 5.68 1.74 -13.02
CA GLN A 140 6.93 2.48 -13.16
C GLN A 140 7.34 3.21 -11.87
N LEU A 141 6.39 3.58 -11.00
CA LEU A 141 6.65 4.25 -9.73
C LEU A 141 6.78 3.27 -8.55
N LEU A 142 6.58 1.96 -8.77
CA LEU A 142 6.52 0.96 -7.72
C LEU A 142 7.76 0.95 -6.83
N GLY A 143 8.96 1.02 -7.42
CA GLY A 143 10.21 1.03 -6.68
C GLY A 143 10.31 2.23 -5.73
N SER A 144 10.08 3.43 -6.26
CA SER A 144 10.14 4.68 -5.50
C SER A 144 9.09 4.74 -4.39
N ILE A 145 7.85 4.34 -4.70
CA ILE A 145 6.74 4.33 -3.74
C ILE A 145 6.99 3.30 -2.63
N ALA A 146 7.46 2.09 -2.96
CA ALA A 146 7.75 1.07 -1.95
C ALA A 146 8.85 1.53 -0.98
N VAL A 147 9.93 2.13 -1.48
CA VAL A 147 11.02 2.66 -0.64
C VAL A 147 10.50 3.78 0.25
N ALA A 148 9.75 4.73 -0.31
CA ALA A 148 9.19 5.84 0.44
C ALA A 148 8.22 5.36 1.53
N ALA A 149 7.31 4.44 1.20
CA ALA A 149 6.32 3.91 2.13
C ALA A 149 6.97 3.29 3.39
N TYR A 150 7.89 2.34 3.22
CA TYR A 150 8.54 1.70 4.37
C TYR A 150 9.49 2.64 5.12
N SER A 151 10.15 3.57 4.41
CA SER A 151 11.03 4.55 5.04
C SER A 151 10.25 5.53 5.92
N TYR A 152 9.09 6.04 5.46
CA TYR A 152 8.26 6.93 6.27
C TYR A 152 7.56 6.21 7.42
N MET A 153 7.16 4.94 7.26
CA MET A 153 6.66 4.12 8.38
C MET A 153 7.69 3.97 9.49
N ALA A 154 8.97 3.78 9.15
CA ALA A 154 10.06 3.73 10.12
C ALA A 154 10.31 5.09 10.81
N LEU A 155 9.93 6.20 10.17
CA LEU A 155 10.06 7.55 10.71
C LEU A 155 8.86 8.00 11.56
N VAL A 156 7.81 7.18 11.70
CA VAL A 156 6.63 7.49 12.55
C VAL A 156 7.03 7.91 13.96
N PRO A 157 7.97 7.24 14.68
CA PRO A 157 8.40 7.68 16.01
C PRO A 157 9.06 9.06 16.04
N VAL A 158 9.56 9.55 14.91
CA VAL A 158 10.16 10.89 14.78
C VAL A 158 9.11 11.93 14.40
N ILE A 159 8.21 11.60 13.47
CA ILE A 159 7.22 12.51 12.91
C ILE A 159 6.01 12.67 13.83
N GLN A 160 5.53 11.59 14.45
CA GLN A 160 4.29 11.58 15.22
C GLN A 160 4.36 12.40 16.51
N PRO A 161 5.42 12.32 17.36
CA PRO A 161 5.43 13.05 18.63
C PRO A 161 5.40 14.58 18.49
N PRO A 162 6.13 15.21 17.55
CA PRO A 162 6.00 16.65 17.29
C PRO A 162 4.59 17.08 16.90
N ILE A 163 3.93 16.33 16.02
CA ILE A 163 2.55 16.62 15.59
C ILE A 163 1.59 16.51 16.78
N MET A 164 1.71 15.45 17.58
CA MET A 164 0.91 15.31 18.79
C MET A 164 1.14 16.47 19.75
N LYS A 165 2.40 16.92 19.90
CA LYS A 165 2.77 18.07 20.74
C LYS A 165 2.12 19.37 20.29
N LEU A 166 2.00 19.57 18.98
CA LEU A 166 1.44 20.77 18.35
C LEU A 166 -0.09 20.80 18.41
N LEU A 167 -0.75 19.67 18.15
CA LEU A 167 -2.20 19.63 17.94
C LEU A 167 -3.03 19.34 19.19
N THR A 168 -2.43 18.72 20.23
CA THR A 168 -3.18 18.37 21.44
C THR A 168 -2.75 19.21 22.65
N THR A 169 -3.61 19.28 23.64
CA THR A 169 -3.35 19.97 24.91
C THR A 169 -2.82 19.01 25.98
N LYS A 170 -2.22 19.56 27.06
CA LYS A 170 -1.83 18.75 28.23
C LYS A 170 -3.04 18.09 28.91
N LYS A 171 -4.20 18.75 28.89
CA LYS A 171 -5.44 18.24 29.49
C LYS A 171 -5.94 17.00 28.75
N GLU A 172 -5.94 17.02 27.42
CA GLU A 172 -6.35 15.86 26.59
C GLU A 172 -5.39 14.68 26.74
N ARG A 173 -4.08 14.94 26.82
CA ARG A 173 -3.06 13.88 27.01
C ARG A 173 -3.13 13.21 28.39
N ALA A 174 -3.75 13.85 29.37
CA ALA A 174 -3.88 13.34 30.74
C ALA A 174 -5.19 12.57 30.97
N ILE A 175 -6.02 12.37 29.94
CA ILE A 175 -7.25 11.60 30.04
C ILE A 175 -6.89 10.13 30.34
N VAL A 176 -7.42 9.60 31.44
CA VAL A 176 -7.23 8.19 31.81
C VAL A 176 -8.15 7.34 30.93
N MET A 177 -7.55 6.40 30.19
CA MET A 177 -8.29 5.45 29.38
C MET A 177 -8.88 4.36 30.27
N GLU A 178 -10.18 4.12 30.14
CA GLU A 178 -10.87 3.01 30.82
C GLU A 178 -10.36 1.65 30.33
N SER A 179 -10.44 0.64 31.18
CA SER A 179 -10.11 -0.72 30.79
C SER A 179 -11.09 -1.21 29.72
N LEU A 180 -10.55 -1.85 28.68
CA LEU A 180 -11.35 -2.41 27.61
C LEU A 180 -12.27 -3.51 28.16
N ARG A 181 -13.50 -3.57 27.65
CA ARG A 181 -14.44 -4.66 27.97
C ARG A 181 -13.84 -6.02 27.57
N PRO A 182 -14.15 -7.11 28.29
CA PRO A 182 -13.78 -8.44 27.86
C PRO A 182 -14.52 -8.79 26.57
N VAL A 183 -13.79 -9.27 25.57
CA VAL A 183 -14.35 -9.72 24.28
C VAL A 183 -14.42 -11.23 24.28
N THR A 184 -15.60 -11.75 23.95
CA THR A 184 -15.85 -13.19 23.93
C THR A 184 -15.20 -13.85 22.71
N LYS A 185 -14.88 -15.15 22.82
CA LYS A 185 -14.36 -15.92 21.67
C LYS A 185 -15.30 -15.89 20.46
N ARG A 186 -16.62 -15.85 20.70
CA ARG A 186 -17.63 -15.77 19.64
C ARG A 186 -17.53 -14.46 18.87
N GLU A 187 -17.42 -13.33 19.56
CA GLU A 187 -17.24 -12.02 18.91
C GLU A 187 -15.97 -11.98 18.07
N LYS A 188 -14.84 -12.53 18.58
CA LYS A 188 -13.58 -12.57 17.82
C LYS A 188 -13.65 -13.41 16.54
N ILE A 189 -14.49 -14.44 16.50
CA ILE A 189 -14.66 -15.30 15.32
C ILE A 189 -15.68 -14.69 14.35
N ILE A 190 -16.79 -14.16 14.85
CA ILE A 190 -17.85 -13.59 14.00
C ILE A 190 -17.39 -12.29 13.34
N PHE A 191 -16.59 -11.48 14.04
CA PHE A 191 -16.14 -10.17 13.55
C PHE A 191 -15.47 -10.21 12.17
N PRO A 192 -14.39 -10.99 11.94
CA PRO A 192 -13.75 -11.03 10.63
C PRO A 192 -14.71 -11.53 9.54
N VAL A 193 -15.51 -12.57 9.80
CA VAL A 193 -16.49 -13.09 8.83
C VAL A 193 -17.53 -12.03 8.45
N ALA A 194 -18.05 -11.31 9.44
CA ALA A 194 -19.01 -10.24 9.21
C ALA A 194 -18.38 -9.08 8.41
N VAL A 195 -17.15 -8.67 8.75
CA VAL A 195 -16.43 -7.62 8.02
C VAL A 195 -16.15 -8.03 6.58
N THR A 196 -15.67 -9.25 6.34
CA THR A 196 -15.43 -9.76 4.98
C THR A 196 -16.71 -9.77 4.15
N LEU A 197 -17.83 -10.23 4.71
CA LEU A 197 -19.13 -10.20 4.00
C LEU A 197 -19.55 -8.77 3.68
N ILE A 198 -19.48 -7.85 4.64
CA ILE A 198 -19.84 -6.45 4.44
C ILE A 198 -18.97 -5.83 3.34
N VAL A 199 -17.66 -6.05 3.37
CA VAL A 199 -16.73 -5.52 2.36
C VAL A 199 -17.00 -6.15 0.99
N ALA A 200 -17.23 -7.46 0.92
CA ALA A 200 -17.54 -8.14 -0.33
C ALA A 200 -18.82 -7.61 -1.00
N PHE A 201 -19.82 -7.19 -0.21
CA PHE A 201 -21.05 -6.61 -0.76
C PHE A 201 -20.93 -5.12 -1.10
N ILE A 202 -20.20 -4.32 -0.31
CA ILE A 202 -20.13 -2.86 -0.50
C ILE A 202 -19.01 -2.48 -1.48
N VAL A 203 -17.84 -3.11 -1.38
CA VAL A 203 -16.65 -2.82 -2.21
C VAL A 203 -16.00 -4.13 -2.67
N PRO A 204 -16.54 -4.79 -3.71
CA PRO A 204 -16.04 -6.08 -4.18
C PRO A 204 -14.55 -6.06 -4.55
N ASP A 205 -14.06 -4.95 -5.10
CA ASP A 205 -12.66 -4.78 -5.50
C ASP A 205 -11.66 -4.83 -4.33
N ALA A 206 -12.13 -4.55 -3.09
CA ALA A 206 -11.31 -4.62 -1.88
C ALA A 206 -11.32 -6.02 -1.25
N THR A 207 -12.19 -6.92 -1.70
CA THR A 207 -12.32 -8.28 -1.15
C THR A 207 -10.99 -9.05 -1.15
N PRO A 208 -10.14 -9.02 -2.20
CA PRO A 208 -8.87 -9.74 -2.19
C PRO A 208 -7.85 -9.22 -1.15
N LEU A 209 -8.07 -8.04 -0.57
CA LEU A 209 -7.19 -7.44 0.44
C LEU A 209 -7.73 -7.62 1.87
N VAL A 210 -9.06 -7.65 2.02
CA VAL A 210 -9.74 -7.73 3.33
C VAL A 210 -10.20 -9.16 3.68
N GLY A 211 -10.44 -9.98 2.67
CA GLY A 211 -10.99 -11.33 2.78
C GLY A 211 -10.01 -12.40 3.22
#